data_AF-A0A250KIF9-F1
#
_entry.id   AF-A0A250KIF9-F1
#
_cell.length_a   1.000
_cell.length_b   1.000
_cell.length_c   1.000
_cell.angle_alpha   90.00
_cell.angle_beta   90.00
_cell.angle_gamma   90.00
#
_symmetry.space_group_name_H-M   'P 1'
#
loop_
_entity.id
_entity.type
_entity.pdbx_description
1 polymer ?
#
loop_
_entity_poly.entity_id
_entity_poly.type
_entity_poly.pdbx_seq_one_letter_code
_entity_poly.pdbx_strand_id
1 'polypeptide(L)'
;MFKNRYKRFGCLLLFILLVGKTMAQQPLTFELERVNDSLSWLCLYPKVQVNTEQKGHKNWWKTRKAIAKWKLPYPVYQLVTGDVNGDGKDEAIVGVIKPTRFYPQPARRLFIFKQINDKIRPMWMGSRMGGILCDFRFIEPYVRTLQATIDNKYVVADYVWDDFGLSFVRFLTEAVSHEEAVKRFIASE
;
A
#
# COMPACT_ATOMS: atom_id res chain seq x y z
N MET A 1 71.71 -43.66 -6.25
CA MET A 1 72.00 -43.02 -4.94
C MET A 1 70.84 -42.09 -4.60
N PHE A 2 70.14 -42.37 -3.49
CA PHE A 2 69.14 -41.59 -2.73
C PHE A 2 68.76 -40.16 -3.24
N LYS A 3 67.50 -39.71 -3.24
CA LYS A 3 66.58 -39.69 -2.08
C LYS A 3 65.12 -39.42 -2.49
N ASN A 4 64.24 -40.10 -1.77
CA ASN A 4 62.79 -40.08 -1.71
C ASN A 4 62.22 -38.72 -1.21
N ARG A 5 60.98 -38.35 -1.59
CA ARG A 5 59.91 -37.87 -0.66
C ARG A 5 58.58 -37.56 -1.36
N TYR A 6 57.56 -38.36 -1.05
CA TYR A 6 56.13 -38.10 -1.23
C TYR A 6 55.64 -36.93 -0.36
N LYS A 7 54.72 -36.09 -0.88
CA LYS A 7 53.66 -35.43 -0.10
C LYS A 7 52.37 -35.28 -0.91
N ARG A 8 51.26 -35.52 -0.19
CA ARG A 8 49.84 -35.64 -0.55
C ARG A 8 49.21 -34.30 -1.01
N PHE A 9 47.94 -34.42 -1.42
CA PHE A 9 46.80 -33.45 -1.47
C PHE A 9 46.22 -33.41 -2.90
N GLY A 10 45.00 -33.85 -3.24
CA GLY A 10 43.78 -34.09 -2.46
C GLY A 10 42.78 -32.96 -2.70
N CYS A 11 41.79 -33.19 -3.59
CA CYS A 11 40.56 -32.42 -3.85
C CYS A 11 40.66 -30.93 -4.24
N LEU A 12 39.90 -30.53 -5.28
CA LEU A 12 39.25 -29.22 -5.54
C LEU A 12 38.92 -29.21 -7.06
N LEU A 13 37.74 -28.94 -7.62
CA LEU A 13 36.46 -28.43 -7.17
C LEU A 13 35.44 -28.81 -8.25
N LEU A 14 34.37 -29.52 -7.90
CA LEU A 14 33.15 -29.51 -8.70
C LEU A 14 32.47 -28.16 -8.47
N PHE A 15 32.64 -27.21 -9.40
CA PHE A 15 31.82 -26.00 -9.43
C PHE A 15 30.44 -26.39 -9.96
N ILE A 16 29.55 -26.85 -9.07
CA ILE A 16 28.13 -26.93 -9.37
C ILE A 16 27.62 -25.49 -9.35
N LEU A 17 27.43 -24.91 -10.54
CA LEU A 17 26.65 -23.70 -10.75
C LEU A 17 25.19 -23.99 -10.38
N LEU A 18 24.86 -23.91 -9.09
CA LEU A 18 23.50 -23.66 -8.63
C LEU A 18 23.20 -22.19 -8.93
N VAL A 19 22.95 -21.89 -10.21
CA VAL A 19 22.15 -20.70 -10.56
C VAL A 19 20.75 -21.03 -10.06
N GLY A 20 20.51 -20.76 -8.78
CA GLY A 20 19.18 -20.72 -8.23
C GLY A 20 18.40 -19.77 -9.11
N LYS A 21 17.45 -20.29 -9.90
CA LYS A 21 16.41 -19.47 -10.48
C LYS A 21 15.71 -18.85 -9.27
N THR A 22 16.05 -17.61 -8.94
CA THR A 22 15.25 -16.81 -8.03
C THR A 22 13.88 -16.77 -8.70
N MET A 23 12.93 -17.56 -8.19
CA MET A 23 11.56 -17.50 -8.67
C MET A 23 11.10 -16.07 -8.38
N ALA A 24 11.06 -15.22 -9.40
CA ALA A 24 10.48 -13.90 -9.29
C ALA A 24 9.04 -14.10 -8.82
N GLN A 25 8.73 -13.63 -7.61
CA GLN A 25 7.38 -13.70 -7.06
C GLN A 25 6.45 -12.97 -8.03
N GLN A 26 5.33 -13.60 -8.38
CA GLN A 26 4.37 -12.95 -9.28
C GLN A 26 3.93 -11.62 -8.65
N PRO A 27 3.87 -10.52 -9.43
CA PRO A 27 3.44 -9.24 -8.90
C PRO A 27 2.01 -9.36 -8.38
N LEU A 28 1.72 -8.73 -7.24
CA LEU A 28 0.41 -8.76 -6.60
C LEU A 28 -0.24 -7.38 -6.67
N THR A 29 -1.56 -7.33 -6.49
CA THR A 29 -2.35 -6.10 -6.45
C THR A 29 -3.47 -6.20 -5.43
N PHE A 30 -3.79 -5.08 -4.81
CA PHE A 30 -4.93 -4.96 -3.90
C PHE A 30 -6.19 -4.48 -4.64
N GLU A 31 -7.33 -5.06 -4.28
CA GLU A 31 -8.65 -4.67 -4.80
C GLU A 31 -9.69 -4.76 -3.68
N LEU A 32 -10.83 -4.08 -3.84
CA LEU A 32 -11.95 -4.16 -2.90
C LEU A 32 -13.08 -5.02 -3.46
N GLU A 33 -13.52 -6.02 -2.70
CA GLU A 33 -14.81 -6.67 -2.89
C GLU A 33 -15.83 -6.07 -1.90
N ARG A 34 -16.80 -5.29 -2.41
CA ARG A 34 -17.86 -4.73 -1.56
C ARG A 34 -18.99 -5.75 -1.38
N VAL A 35 -19.34 -6.02 -0.12
CA VAL A 35 -20.47 -6.90 0.23
C VAL A 35 -21.73 -6.07 0.44
N ASN A 36 -21.62 -4.98 1.17
CA ASN A 36 -22.65 -3.96 1.36
C ASN A 36 -22.00 -2.63 1.79
N ASP A 37 -22.81 -1.62 2.11
CA ASP A 37 -22.33 -0.27 2.45
C ASP A 37 -21.42 -0.22 3.68
N SER A 38 -21.52 -1.19 4.58
CA SER A 38 -20.75 -1.25 5.83
C SER A 38 -19.79 -2.44 5.91
N LEU A 39 -19.65 -3.20 4.82
CA LEU A 39 -18.79 -4.37 4.78
C LEU A 39 -18.12 -4.51 3.41
N SER A 40 -16.79 -4.47 3.43
CA SER A 40 -15.96 -4.80 2.29
C SER A 40 -14.85 -5.78 2.70
N TRP A 41 -14.31 -6.49 1.71
CA TRP A 41 -13.07 -7.23 1.84
C TRP A 41 -11.99 -6.52 1.04
N LEU A 42 -10.86 -6.22 1.69
CA LEU A 42 -9.64 -5.91 0.98
C LEU A 42 -9.03 -7.24 0.53
N CYS A 43 -8.89 -7.41 -0.77
CA CYS A 43 -8.44 -8.64 -1.40
C CYS A 43 -7.07 -8.42 -2.03
N LEU A 44 -6.21 -9.43 -1.92
CA LEU A 44 -4.92 -9.50 -2.59
C LEU A 44 -5.01 -10.51 -3.73
N TYR A 45 -4.65 -10.09 -4.94
CA TYR A 45 -4.69 -10.93 -6.14
C TYR A 45 -3.35 -10.93 -6.87
N PRO A 46 -3.09 -11.94 -7.72
CA PRO A 46 -2.05 -11.82 -8.74
C PRO A 46 -2.38 -10.64 -9.66
N LYS A 47 -1.36 -9.84 -9.98
CA LYS A 47 -1.44 -8.76 -10.97
C LYS A 47 -1.51 -9.42 -12.35
N VAL A 48 -2.55 -9.07 -13.11
CA VAL A 48 -2.74 -9.61 -14.45
C VAL A 48 -1.77 -8.87 -15.37
N GLN A 49 -0.78 -9.59 -15.92
CA GLN A 49 -0.03 -9.06 -17.05
C GLN A 49 -0.92 -9.18 -18.28
N VAL A 50 -1.55 -8.06 -18.66
CA VAL A 50 -2.31 -8.01 -19.91
C VAL A 50 -1.30 -7.93 -21.04
N ASN A 51 -0.99 -9.08 -21.62
CA ASN A 51 -0.27 -9.12 -22.89
C ASN A 51 -1.23 -8.55 -23.95
N THR A 52 -0.77 -7.55 -24.71
CA THR A 52 -1.55 -6.74 -25.65
C THR A 52 -2.30 -7.55 -26.72
N GLU A 53 -2.02 -8.85 -26.85
CA GLU A 53 -2.62 -9.78 -27.80
C GLU A 53 -3.92 -10.47 -27.31
N GLN A 54 -4.26 -10.41 -26.02
CA GLN A 54 -5.50 -11.03 -25.48
C GLN A 54 -6.59 -10.01 -25.14
N LYS A 55 -6.86 -9.05 -26.03
CA LYS A 55 -8.09 -8.23 -25.99
C LYS A 55 -9.30 -9.04 -26.48
N GLY A 56 -9.66 -10.11 -25.78
CA GLY A 56 -10.76 -10.99 -26.21
C GLY A 56 -11.50 -11.73 -25.10
N HIS A 57 -10.89 -11.94 -23.93
CA HIS A 57 -11.55 -12.70 -22.85
C HIS A 57 -12.45 -11.80 -21.99
N LYS A 58 -13.63 -11.47 -22.53
CA LYS A 58 -14.76 -10.97 -21.72
C LYS A 58 -15.03 -12.03 -20.64
N ASN A 59 -14.97 -11.64 -19.36
CA ASN A 59 -15.29 -12.42 -18.15
C ASN A 59 -14.13 -13.11 -17.40
N TRP A 60 -12.86 -12.94 -17.77
CA TRP A 60 -11.74 -13.56 -17.01
C TRP A 60 -11.69 -13.13 -15.53
N TRP A 61 -12.08 -11.88 -15.22
CA TRP A 61 -12.14 -11.38 -13.84
C TRP A 61 -13.11 -12.17 -12.96
N LYS A 62 -14.12 -12.84 -13.55
CA LYS A 62 -15.08 -13.68 -12.80
C LYS A 62 -14.45 -14.93 -12.20
N THR A 63 -13.23 -15.30 -12.61
CA THR A 63 -12.51 -16.51 -12.13
C THR A 63 -11.27 -16.22 -11.30
N ARG A 64 -10.90 -14.94 -11.05
CA ARG A 64 -9.75 -14.62 -10.20
C ARG A 64 -10.05 -14.98 -8.75
N LYS A 65 -9.26 -15.91 -8.20
CA LYS A 65 -9.28 -16.25 -6.77
C LYS A 65 -8.36 -15.31 -6.01
N ALA A 66 -8.87 -14.66 -4.97
CA ALA A 66 -8.05 -13.88 -4.06
C ALA A 66 -7.07 -14.81 -3.31
N ILE A 67 -5.82 -14.39 -3.22
CA ILE A 67 -4.77 -15.08 -2.46
C ILE A 67 -5.02 -14.88 -0.96
N ALA A 68 -5.39 -13.67 -0.57
CA ALA A 68 -5.75 -13.32 0.80
C ALA A 68 -6.87 -12.29 0.82
N LYS A 69 -7.62 -12.28 1.93
CA LYS A 69 -8.69 -11.32 2.20
C LYS A 69 -8.54 -10.76 3.61
N TRP A 70 -8.84 -9.47 3.77
CA TRP A 70 -8.89 -8.77 5.05
C TRP A 70 -10.27 -8.15 5.21
N LYS A 71 -10.94 -8.43 6.34
CA LYS A 71 -12.28 -7.92 6.61
C LYS A 71 -12.22 -6.44 6.98
N LEU A 72 -12.99 -5.62 6.28
CA LEU A 72 -13.22 -4.22 6.61
C LEU A 72 -14.69 -4.05 7.02
N PRO A 73 -15.03 -4.21 8.31
CA PRO A 73 -16.41 -4.12 8.82
C PRO A 73 -16.84 -2.66 9.01
N TYR A 74 -16.52 -1.81 8.03
CA TYR A 74 -16.80 -0.38 8.01
C TYR A 74 -17.14 0.04 6.59
N PRO A 75 -17.89 1.15 6.40
CA PRO A 75 -17.94 1.81 5.11
C PRO A 75 -16.53 2.17 4.63
N VAL A 76 -16.21 1.75 3.43
CA VAL A 76 -14.97 2.09 2.73
C VAL A 76 -15.33 3.13 1.67
N TYR A 77 -14.69 4.29 1.66
CA TYR A 77 -14.97 5.32 0.65
C TYR A 77 -13.94 5.35 -0.47
N GLN A 78 -12.73 4.82 -0.24
CA GLN A 78 -11.67 4.81 -1.24
C GLN A 78 -10.61 3.72 -0.98
N LEU A 79 -10.04 3.19 -2.06
CA LEU A 79 -8.79 2.42 -2.07
C LEU A 79 -7.83 3.11 -3.05
N VAL A 80 -6.61 3.37 -2.60
CA VAL A 80 -5.47 3.74 -3.44
C VAL A 80 -4.36 2.73 -3.18
N THR A 81 -3.51 2.48 -4.18
CA THR A 81 -2.34 1.62 -4.07
C THR A 81 -1.09 2.34 -4.52
N GLY A 82 0.04 2.04 -3.89
CA GLY A 82 1.35 2.59 -4.27
C GLY A 82 2.42 2.24 -3.23
N ASP A 83 3.69 2.37 -3.61
CA ASP A 83 4.84 2.06 -2.77
C ASP A 83 5.06 3.15 -1.71
N VAL A 84 4.37 2.99 -0.57
CA VAL A 84 4.31 3.99 0.51
C VAL A 84 5.59 3.99 1.34
N ASN A 85 6.23 2.83 1.46
CA ASN A 85 7.43 2.66 2.28
C ASN A 85 8.75 2.65 1.48
N GLY A 86 8.68 2.62 0.14
CA GLY A 86 9.84 2.65 -0.75
C GLY A 86 10.53 1.30 -0.97
N ASP A 87 9.86 0.16 -0.68
CA ASP A 87 10.44 -1.19 -0.83
C ASP A 87 10.19 -1.83 -2.21
N GLY A 88 9.56 -1.09 -3.12
CA GLY A 88 9.22 -1.51 -4.47
C GLY A 88 7.93 -2.34 -4.56
N LYS A 89 7.15 -2.45 -3.48
CA LYS A 89 5.86 -3.15 -3.47
C LYS A 89 4.75 -2.19 -3.08
N ASP A 90 3.66 -2.22 -3.86
CA ASP A 90 2.50 -1.41 -3.55
C ASP A 90 1.86 -1.82 -2.22
N GLU A 91 1.66 -0.85 -1.33
CA GLU A 91 0.73 -0.91 -0.21
C GLU A 91 -0.70 -0.61 -0.67
N ALA A 92 -1.69 -1.05 0.13
CA ALA A 92 -3.05 -0.56 0.06
C ALA A 92 -3.30 0.55 1.08
N ILE A 93 -3.74 1.70 0.59
CA ILE A 93 -4.16 2.86 1.38
C ILE A 93 -5.69 2.93 1.32
N VAL A 94 -6.34 2.63 2.43
CA VAL A 94 -7.79 2.43 2.51
C VAL A 94 -8.45 3.52 3.33
N GLY A 95 -9.36 4.26 2.72
CA GLY A 95 -10.25 5.21 3.37
C GLY A 95 -11.46 4.52 3.98
N VAL A 96 -11.60 4.55 5.30
CA VAL A 96 -12.74 3.97 6.03
C VAL A 96 -13.51 5.02 6.81
N ILE A 97 -14.78 4.77 7.13
CA ILE A 97 -15.58 5.60 8.03
C ILE A 97 -15.86 4.80 9.30
N LYS A 98 -15.28 5.22 10.42
CA LYS A 98 -15.47 4.53 11.71
C LYS A 98 -15.28 5.45 12.91
N PRO A 99 -15.87 5.11 14.06
CA PRO A 99 -15.52 5.73 15.32
C PRO A 99 -14.15 5.23 15.83
N THR A 100 -13.60 5.95 16.80
CA THR A 100 -12.40 5.56 17.57
C THR A 100 -12.69 5.74 19.06
N ARG A 101 -11.87 5.14 19.93
CA ARG A 101 -12.06 5.23 21.39
C ARG A 101 -12.22 6.68 21.89
N PHE A 102 -11.46 7.62 21.32
CA PHE A 102 -11.45 9.03 21.74
C PHE A 102 -12.30 9.95 20.85
N TYR A 103 -12.82 9.45 19.72
CA TYR A 103 -13.74 10.16 18.84
C TYR A 103 -14.89 9.19 18.46
N PRO A 104 -15.97 9.14 19.26
CA PRO A 104 -17.03 8.15 19.10
C PRO A 104 -17.94 8.44 17.89
N GLN A 105 -17.85 9.64 17.30
CA GLN A 105 -18.55 9.97 16.08
C GLN A 105 -17.84 9.33 14.87
N PRO A 106 -18.56 8.63 13.98
CA PRO A 106 -17.98 8.10 12.76
C PRO A 106 -17.37 9.22 11.92
N ALA A 107 -16.12 9.05 11.51
CA ALA A 107 -15.45 9.98 10.63
C ALA A 107 -14.43 9.24 9.74
N ARG A 108 -13.97 9.90 8.68
CA ARG A 108 -13.00 9.32 7.73
C ARG A 108 -11.67 9.04 8.43
N ARG A 109 -11.11 7.87 8.15
CA ARG A 109 -9.82 7.37 8.67
C ARG A 109 -9.07 6.70 7.54
N LEU A 110 -7.76 6.64 7.70
CA LEU A 110 -6.86 6.04 6.73
C LEU A 110 -6.18 4.83 7.35
N PHE A 111 -6.29 3.69 6.68
CA PHE A 111 -5.58 2.46 7.01
C PHE A 111 -4.56 2.17 5.91
N ILE A 112 -3.40 1.64 6.28
CA ILE A 112 -2.35 1.22 5.36
C ILE A 112 -2.08 -0.26 5.60
N PHE A 113 -2.07 -1.04 4.53
CA PHE A 113 -1.78 -2.47 4.55
C PHE A 113 -0.66 -2.79 3.58
N LYS A 114 0.22 -3.70 3.99
CA LYS A 114 1.22 -4.31 3.11
C LYS A 114 0.92 -5.77 2.83
N GLN A 115 1.57 -6.26 1.79
CA GLN A 115 1.63 -7.68 1.49
C GLN A 115 2.95 -8.28 1.99
N ILE A 116 2.85 -9.36 2.77
CA ILE A 116 4.01 -10.15 3.22
C ILE A 116 3.66 -11.62 3.11
N ASN A 117 4.45 -12.38 2.36
CA ASN A 117 4.29 -13.83 2.18
C ASN A 117 2.85 -14.20 1.83
N ASP A 118 2.31 -13.56 0.79
CA ASP A 118 0.96 -13.78 0.28
C ASP A 118 -0.17 -13.47 1.28
N LYS A 119 0.12 -12.71 2.33
CA LYS A 119 -0.84 -12.27 3.36
C LYS A 119 -0.95 -10.75 3.39
N ILE A 120 -2.15 -10.28 3.72
CA ILE A 120 -2.42 -8.87 4.01
C ILE A 120 -2.08 -8.60 5.48
N ARG A 121 -1.26 -7.59 5.74
CA ARG A 121 -0.88 -7.17 7.10
C ARG A 121 -1.12 -5.67 7.28
N PRO A 122 -1.78 -5.25 8.36
CA PRO A 122 -1.89 -3.82 8.66
C PRO A 122 -0.51 -3.28 9.00
N MET A 123 -0.13 -2.18 8.35
CA MET A 123 0.99 -1.34 8.77
C MET A 123 0.52 -0.28 9.74
N TRP A 124 -0.61 0.34 9.42
CA TRP A 124 -1.16 1.43 10.21
C TRP A 124 -2.67 1.42 10.14
N MET A 125 -3.33 1.52 11.29
CA MET A 125 -4.79 1.65 11.39
C MET A 125 -5.12 2.94 12.12
N GLY A 126 -4.74 4.05 11.48
CA GLY A 126 -4.68 5.37 12.07
C GLY A 126 -5.95 5.81 12.79
N SER A 127 -5.76 6.47 13.94
CA SER A 127 -6.84 7.06 14.73
C SER A 127 -7.22 8.46 14.23
N ARG A 128 -6.26 9.30 13.81
CA ARG A 128 -6.48 10.65 13.26
C ARG A 128 -5.24 11.15 12.51
N MET A 129 -5.43 12.03 11.52
CA MET A 129 -4.38 12.90 10.98
C MET A 129 -4.25 14.17 11.88
N GLY A 130 -3.41 15.14 11.50
CA GLY A 130 -3.32 16.42 12.24
C GLY A 130 -4.68 17.13 12.38
N GLY A 131 -5.51 17.10 11.33
CA GLY A 131 -6.85 17.67 11.25
C GLY A 131 -7.96 16.61 11.11
N ILE A 132 -9.14 17.05 10.67
CA ILE A 132 -10.27 16.16 10.35
C ILE A 132 -10.12 15.72 8.90
N LEU A 133 -9.82 14.44 8.67
CA LEU A 133 -9.61 13.93 7.31
C LEU A 133 -10.88 14.11 6.46
N CYS A 134 -10.74 14.82 5.35
CA CYS A 134 -11.74 14.89 4.30
C CYS A 134 -11.38 13.91 3.20
N ASP A 135 -10.18 13.96 2.62
CA ASP A 135 -9.80 13.05 1.54
C ASP A 135 -8.29 12.81 1.50
N PHE A 136 -7.84 11.84 0.69
CA PHE A 136 -6.42 11.58 0.47
C PHE A 136 -6.11 11.09 -0.94
N ARG A 137 -4.84 11.26 -1.33
CA ARG A 137 -4.24 10.74 -2.55
C ARG A 137 -2.85 10.22 -2.24
N PHE A 138 -2.36 9.33 -3.10
CA PHE A 138 -0.96 8.95 -3.11
C PHE A 138 -0.28 9.62 -4.30
N ILE A 139 0.77 10.38 -4.02
CA ILE A 139 1.64 11.07 -4.99
C ILE A 139 3.04 10.79 -4.51
N GLU A 140 3.67 9.74 -5.04
CA GLU A 140 4.94 9.21 -4.54
C GLU A 140 5.97 10.31 -4.24
N PRO A 141 6.56 10.34 -3.04
CA PRO A 141 6.41 9.40 -1.91
C PRO A 141 5.28 9.77 -0.90
N TYR A 142 4.46 10.76 -1.22
CA TYR A 142 3.55 11.39 -0.28
C TYR A 142 2.16 10.76 -0.23
N VAL A 143 1.65 10.57 0.99
CA VAL A 143 0.21 10.55 1.26
C VAL A 143 -0.25 11.99 1.43
N ARG A 144 -0.80 12.56 0.36
CA ARG A 144 -1.40 13.90 0.37
C ARG A 144 -2.80 13.84 0.92
N THR A 145 -3.14 14.74 1.83
CA THR A 145 -4.44 14.78 2.49
C THR A 145 -5.11 16.13 2.34
N LEU A 146 -6.43 16.11 2.22
CA LEU A 146 -7.30 17.26 2.42
C LEU A 146 -7.94 17.13 3.80
N GLN A 147 -7.83 18.15 4.64
CA GLN A 147 -8.32 18.09 6.02
C GLN A 147 -9.09 19.36 6.36
N ALA A 148 -10.19 19.20 7.09
CA ALA A 148 -10.90 20.31 7.72
C ALA A 148 -10.31 20.60 9.11
N THR A 149 -10.30 21.87 9.48
CA THR A 149 -10.01 22.34 10.83
C THR A 149 -11.31 22.49 11.63
N ILE A 150 -11.21 22.81 12.92
CA ILE A 150 -12.39 23.02 13.78
C ILE A 150 -13.09 24.37 13.53
N ASP A 151 -12.41 25.32 12.91
CA ASP A 151 -12.88 26.67 12.58
C ASP A 151 -13.37 26.78 11.13
N ASN A 152 -13.79 25.66 10.52
CA ASN A 152 -14.29 25.58 9.14
C ASN A 152 -13.31 26.08 8.07
N LYS A 153 -12.02 25.97 8.34
CA LYS A 153 -10.95 26.16 7.35
C LYS A 153 -10.47 24.80 6.86
N TYR A 154 -9.67 24.83 5.80
CA TYR A 154 -9.13 23.64 5.18
C TYR A 154 -7.63 23.74 5.00
N VAL A 155 -6.96 22.61 5.14
CA VAL A 155 -5.53 22.45 4.91
C VAL A 155 -5.29 21.30 3.95
N VAL A 156 -4.27 21.44 3.12
CA VAL A 156 -3.71 20.34 2.34
C VAL A 156 -2.33 20.06 2.89
N ALA A 157 -2.04 18.81 3.21
CA ALA A 157 -0.77 18.43 3.81
C ALA A 157 -0.22 17.13 3.21
N ASP A 158 1.09 17.12 3.00
CA ASP A 158 1.85 15.95 2.56
C ASP A 158 2.43 15.24 3.80
N TYR A 159 2.31 13.91 3.79
CA TYR A 159 2.90 13.01 4.78
C TYR A 159 3.73 11.94 4.08
N VAL A 160 4.76 11.44 4.74
CA VAL A 160 5.52 10.26 4.29
C VAL A 160 5.41 9.15 5.32
N TRP A 161 5.66 7.91 4.89
CA TRP A 161 5.81 6.81 5.82
C TRP A 161 7.07 6.96 6.66
N ASP A 162 6.96 6.66 7.94
CA ASP A 162 8.03 6.71 8.93
C ASP A 162 7.78 5.65 10.00
N ASP A 163 8.32 4.45 9.76
CA ASP A 163 8.31 3.20 10.56
C ASP A 163 7.01 2.79 11.26
N PHE A 164 6.45 3.63 12.10
CA PHE A 164 5.26 3.42 12.90
C PHE A 164 4.01 4.17 12.39
N GLY A 165 4.13 5.04 11.39
CA GLY A 165 2.99 5.75 10.84
C GLY A 165 3.34 6.79 9.78
N LEU A 166 2.41 7.72 9.58
CA LEU A 166 2.58 8.84 8.67
C LEU A 166 3.19 10.04 9.41
N SER A 167 4.39 10.44 9.02
CA SER A 167 5.07 11.64 9.50
C SER A 167 4.75 12.84 8.63
N PHE A 168 4.42 13.96 9.27
CA PHE A 168 4.11 15.22 8.60
C PHE A 168 5.34 15.77 7.89
N VAL A 169 5.18 16.22 6.65
CA VAL A 169 6.26 16.87 5.88
C VAL A 169 6.02 18.37 5.76
N ARG A 170 4.86 18.76 5.20
CA ARG A 170 4.56 20.16 4.91
C ARG A 170 3.08 20.39 4.71
N PHE A 171 2.67 21.63 4.92
CA PHE A 171 1.42 22.14 4.35
C PHE A 171 1.66 22.60 2.91
N LEU A 172 0.65 22.40 2.09
CA LEU A 172 0.53 22.94 0.74
C LEU A 172 -0.41 24.13 0.69
N THR A 173 -1.36 24.16 1.63
CA THR A 173 -2.18 25.31 2.01
C THR A 173 -2.42 25.27 3.52
N GLU A 174 -2.54 26.45 4.12
CA GLU A 174 -2.83 26.64 5.54
C GLU A 174 -4.08 27.50 5.72
N ALA A 175 -5.07 27.00 6.47
CA ALA A 175 -6.27 27.71 6.87
C ALA A 175 -7.03 28.45 5.73
N VAL A 176 -7.17 27.81 4.57
CA VAL A 176 -7.83 28.38 3.39
C VAL A 176 -9.30 27.99 3.30
N SER A 177 -10.00 28.53 2.29
CA SER A 177 -11.37 28.12 1.95
C SER A 177 -11.40 26.66 1.43
N HIS A 178 -12.58 26.03 1.50
CA HIS A 178 -12.76 24.68 0.94
C HIS A 178 -12.41 24.63 -0.56
N GLU A 179 -12.89 25.61 -1.34
CA GLU A 179 -12.67 25.66 -2.79
C GLU A 179 -11.17 25.74 -3.13
N GLU A 180 -10.44 26.61 -2.42
CA GLU A 180 -9.00 26.77 -2.59
C GLU A 180 -8.23 25.51 -2.20
N ALA A 181 -8.59 24.88 -1.07
CA ALA A 181 -7.97 23.63 -0.64
C ALA A 181 -8.21 22.49 -1.64
N VAL A 182 -9.43 22.36 -2.19
CA VAL A 182 -9.74 21.36 -3.22
C VAL A 182 -8.92 21.59 -4.48
N LYS A 183 -8.80 22.84 -4.96
CA LYS A 183 -7.93 23.17 -6.10
C LYS A 183 -6.50 22.74 -5.85
N ARG A 184 -5.95 23.06 -4.67
CA ARG A 184 -4.58 22.65 -4.30
C ARG A 184 -4.42 21.14 -4.18
N PHE A 185 -5.41 20.44 -3.63
CA PHE A 185 -5.40 18.99 -3.42
C PHE A 185 -5.43 18.20 -4.74
N ILE A 186 -6.11 18.73 -5.76
CA ILE A 186 -6.21 18.08 -7.06
C ILE A 186 -4.95 18.31 -7.91
N ALA A 187 -4.23 19.42 -7.71
CA ALA A 187 -2.99 19.71 -8.40
C ALA A 187 -1.91 18.63 -8.14
N SER A 188 -1.21 18.26 -9.22
CA SER A 188 -0.17 17.21 -9.19
C SER A 188 1.14 17.67 -8.53
N GLU A 189 1.37 18.98 -8.41
CA GLU A 189 2.51 19.60 -7.74
C GLU A 189 2.03 20.42 -6.54
#